data_AF-A0A1J3ITR4-F1
#
_entry.id   AF-A0A1J3ITR4-F1
#
_cell.length_a   1.000
_cell.length_b   1.000
_cell.length_c   1.000
_cell.angle_alpha   90.00
_cell.angle_beta   90.00
_cell.angle_gamma   90.00
#
_symmetry.space_group_name_H-M   'P 1'
#
loop_
_entity.id
_entity.type
_entity.pdbx_description
1 polymer ?
#
loop_
_entity_poly.entity_id
_entity_poly.type
_entity_poly.pdbx_seq_one_letter_code
_entity_poly.pdbx_strand_id
1 'polypeptide(L)'
;MAKPSSGSATTIRSEDYSHSPAHYAVVLGDHATLTRLLSSLPKLGDPEQIRTESDSLSQERVADKISAVLDRRDVPSRETPLHLAVRLNDVFAARAISSAGADISLHNAAGWNPLQEAFCRRNSEVMKVLLRHHHRLAWCKWRRRLPRLIAVLRRMRDFYMEISFHFESSVIPFVGKMA
;
A
#
# COMPACT_ATOMS: atom_id res chain seq x y z
N MET A 1 -25.90 15.73 7.20
CA MET A 1 -24.59 16.19 7.73
C MET A 1 -24.20 15.31 8.90
N ALA A 2 -23.38 14.28 8.67
CA ALA A 2 -22.85 13.45 9.75
C ALA A 2 -21.77 14.23 10.50
N LYS A 3 -21.89 14.36 11.81
CA LYS A 3 -20.86 14.94 12.68
C LYS A 3 -19.55 14.15 12.50
N PRO A 4 -18.37 14.80 12.40
CA PRO A 4 -17.12 14.07 12.55
C PRO A 4 -17.10 13.51 13.96
N SER A 5 -17.11 12.19 14.10
CA SER A 5 -16.79 11.54 15.36
C SER A 5 -15.42 12.04 15.79
N SER A 6 -15.37 12.74 16.92
CA SER A 6 -14.15 13.04 17.63
C SER A 6 -13.57 11.71 18.09
N GLY A 7 -12.81 11.06 17.20
CA GLY A 7 -12.02 9.89 17.56
C GLY A 7 -11.09 10.30 18.69
N SER A 8 -11.30 9.72 19.86
CA SER A 8 -10.36 9.78 20.96
C SER A 8 -8.97 9.56 20.39
N ALA A 9 -8.07 10.53 20.56
CA ALA A 9 -6.67 10.37 20.18
C ALA A 9 -6.11 9.23 21.03
N THR A 10 -6.10 8.01 20.48
CA THR A 10 -5.51 6.84 21.12
C THR A 10 -4.06 7.20 21.43
N THR A 11 -3.74 7.31 22.73
CA THR A 11 -2.38 7.62 23.18
C THR A 11 -1.44 6.58 22.62
N ILE A 12 -0.53 7.00 21.73
CA ILE A 12 0.43 6.11 21.08
C ILE A 12 1.49 5.75 22.12
N ARG A 13 1.49 4.52 22.61
CA ARG A 13 2.51 4.00 23.53
C ARG A 13 3.60 3.33 22.72
N SER A 14 4.86 3.72 22.89
CA SER A 14 6.00 3.16 22.13
C SER A 14 6.22 1.66 22.38
N GLU A 15 5.86 1.18 23.58
CA GLU A 15 5.97 -0.22 24.00
C GLU A 15 5.17 -1.17 23.08
N ASP A 16 4.00 -0.72 22.62
CA ASP A 16 3.08 -1.50 21.75
C ASP A 16 3.66 -1.76 20.35
N TYR A 17 4.77 -1.12 20.00
CA TYR A 17 5.40 -1.20 18.68
C TYR A 17 6.82 -1.78 18.72
N SER A 18 7.31 -2.18 19.90
CA SER A 18 8.69 -2.65 20.14
C SER A 18 9.12 -3.84 19.27
N HIS A 19 8.18 -4.72 18.92
CA HIS A 19 8.42 -5.91 18.08
C HIS A 19 8.52 -5.58 16.58
N SER A 20 8.12 -4.39 16.16
CA SER A 20 8.18 -3.96 14.76
C SER A 20 9.16 -2.80 14.60
N PRO A 21 10.36 -3.03 14.06
CA PRO A 21 11.38 -1.98 13.98
C PRO A 21 10.93 -0.80 13.10
N ALA A 22 10.11 -1.06 12.08
CA ALA A 22 9.56 -0.01 11.23
C ALA A 22 8.53 0.85 11.97
N HIS A 23 7.60 0.25 12.73
CA HIS A 23 6.67 1.05 13.55
C HIS A 23 7.41 1.80 14.65
N TYR A 24 8.32 1.13 15.35
CA TYR A 24 9.06 1.71 16.46
C TYR A 24 9.85 2.96 16.05
N ALA A 25 10.58 2.89 14.92
CA ALA A 25 11.33 4.04 14.41
C ALA A 25 10.39 5.22 14.05
N VAL A 26 9.20 4.96 13.51
CA VAL A 26 8.21 5.99 13.17
C VAL A 26 7.59 6.61 14.42
N VAL A 27 7.24 5.80 15.43
CA VAL A 27 6.67 6.31 16.69
C VAL A 27 7.65 7.23 17.42
N LEU A 28 8.94 6.89 17.41
CA LEU A 28 9.99 7.70 18.01
C LEU A 28 10.42 8.90 17.16
N GLY A 29 10.01 8.98 15.89
CA GLY A 29 10.50 9.97 14.94
C GLY A 29 11.98 9.79 14.58
N ASP A 30 12.54 8.60 14.78
CA ASP A 30 13.95 8.32 14.50
C ASP A 30 14.15 7.97 13.02
N HIS A 31 14.38 9.02 12.25
CA HIS A 31 14.63 8.94 10.81
C HIS A 31 15.95 8.25 10.46
N ALA A 32 16.94 8.29 11.35
CA ALA A 32 18.25 7.70 11.09
C ALA A 32 18.18 6.18 11.16
N THR A 33 17.54 5.63 12.21
CA THR A 33 17.32 4.19 12.30
C THR A 33 16.35 3.70 11.25
N LEU A 34 15.30 4.47 10.92
CA LEU A 34 14.40 4.15 9.82
C LEU A 34 15.18 4.05 8.50
N THR A 35 16.00 5.04 8.16
CA THR A 35 16.78 5.03 6.91
C THR A 35 17.75 3.85 6.87
N ARG A 36 18.41 3.53 8.00
CA ARG A 36 19.30 2.37 8.11
C ARG A 36 18.55 1.04 7.96
N LEU A 37 17.34 0.93 8.53
CA LEU A 37 16.48 -0.23 8.35
C LEU A 37 16.12 -0.39 6.87
N LEU A 38 15.65 0.68 6.23
CA LEU A 38 15.25 0.64 4.82
C LEU A 38 16.43 0.36 3.87
N SER A 39 17.64 0.83 4.19
CA SER A 39 18.83 0.54 3.37
C SER A 39 19.31 -0.91 3.51
N SER A 40 18.99 -1.58 4.61
CA SER A 40 19.29 -3.00 4.83
C SER A 40 18.33 -3.95 4.09
N LEU A 41 17.17 -3.46 3.65
CA LEU A 41 16.19 -4.27 2.92
C LEU A 41 16.69 -4.59 1.50
N PRO A 42 16.35 -5.77 0.97
CA PRO A 42 16.66 -6.09 -0.41
C PRO A 42 15.89 -5.14 -1.35
N LYS A 43 16.51 -4.77 -2.47
CA LYS A 43 15.89 -3.90 -3.48
C LYS A 43 15.25 -4.72 -4.58
N LEU A 44 14.07 -4.30 -5.00
CA LEU A 44 13.44 -4.86 -6.20
C LEU A 44 14.25 -4.48 -7.44
N GLY A 45 14.36 -5.42 -8.38
CA GLY A 45 14.96 -5.18 -9.68
C GLY A 45 14.09 -4.26 -10.54
N ASP A 46 14.66 -3.78 -11.65
CA ASP A 46 13.94 -3.00 -12.64
C ASP A 46 12.75 -3.81 -13.21
N PRO A 47 11.49 -3.34 -13.08
CA PRO A 47 10.31 -4.02 -13.58
C PRO A 47 10.35 -4.36 -15.07
N GLU A 48 11.11 -3.61 -15.89
CA GLU A 48 11.18 -3.83 -17.34
C GLU A 48 12.06 -5.02 -17.74
N GLN A 49 12.92 -5.46 -16.82
CA GLN A 49 13.81 -6.61 -17.02
C GLN A 49 13.16 -7.93 -16.59
N ILE A 50 12.00 -7.89 -15.92
CA ILE A 50 11.29 -9.08 -15.44
C ILE A 50 10.48 -9.67 -16.60
N ARG A 51 11.10 -10.57 -17.37
CA ARG A 51 10.51 -11.12 -18.61
C ARG A 51 10.15 -12.59 -18.51
N THR A 52 10.80 -13.34 -17.63
CA THR A 52 10.54 -14.77 -17.45
C THR A 52 9.72 -15.05 -16.19
N GLU A 53 9.07 -16.22 -16.15
CA GLU A 53 8.37 -16.69 -14.95
C GLU A 53 9.34 -16.87 -13.76
N SER A 54 10.56 -17.36 -14.02
CA SER A 54 11.58 -17.54 -12.98
C SER A 54 11.97 -16.20 -12.35
N ASP A 55 12.17 -15.16 -13.15
CA ASP A 55 12.47 -13.80 -12.67
C ASP A 55 11.31 -13.25 -11.85
N SER A 56 10.08 -13.41 -12.34
CA SER A 56 8.86 -13.00 -11.64
C SER A 56 8.75 -13.64 -10.25
N LEU A 57 9.01 -14.94 -10.15
CA LEU A 57 9.00 -15.69 -8.90
C LEU A 57 10.11 -15.24 -7.94
N SER A 58 11.33 -15.05 -8.44
CA SER A 58 12.44 -14.59 -7.60
C SER A 58 12.20 -13.17 -7.04
N GLN A 59 11.64 -12.28 -7.86
CA GLN A 59 11.29 -10.92 -7.47
C GLN A 59 10.08 -10.87 -6.52
N GLU A 60 9.14 -11.82 -6.59
CA GLU A 60 8.10 -11.96 -5.55
C GLU A 60 8.69 -12.36 -4.20
N ARG A 61 9.63 -13.30 -4.16
CA ARG A 61 10.31 -13.67 -2.90
C ARG A 61 11.03 -12.48 -2.27
N VAL A 62 11.59 -11.58 -3.08
CA VAL A 62 12.18 -10.32 -2.60
C VAL A 62 11.10 -9.38 -2.07
N ALA A 63 10.00 -9.20 -2.80
CA ALA A 63 8.87 -8.39 -2.36
C ALA A 63 8.27 -8.88 -1.04
N ASP A 64 8.15 -10.20 -0.85
CA ASP A 64 7.64 -10.80 0.39
C ASP A 64 8.53 -10.46 1.60
N LYS A 65 9.85 -10.43 1.42
CA LYS A 65 10.80 -10.02 2.47
C LYS A 65 10.64 -8.55 2.85
N ILE A 66 10.41 -7.68 1.87
CA ILE A 66 10.14 -6.25 2.10
C ILE A 66 8.80 -6.09 2.85
N SER A 67 7.76 -6.77 2.37
CA SER A 67 6.41 -6.73 2.94
C SER A 67 6.38 -7.23 4.39
N ALA A 68 7.14 -8.29 4.72
CA ALA A 68 7.26 -8.80 6.09
C ALA A 68 7.74 -7.75 7.10
N VAL A 69 8.48 -6.74 6.66
CA VAL A 69 8.97 -5.64 7.50
C VAL A 69 8.07 -4.41 7.41
N LEU A 70 7.68 -4.00 6.19
CA LEU A 70 7.00 -2.71 5.94
C LEU A 70 5.48 -2.78 6.00
N ASP A 71 4.89 -3.95 5.85
CA ASP A 71 3.43 -4.14 5.78
C ASP A 71 2.89 -4.89 7.00
N ARG A 72 3.70 -4.94 8.06
CA ARG A 72 3.34 -5.54 9.34
C ARG A 72 2.12 -4.82 9.91
N ARG A 73 1.19 -5.56 10.51
CA ARG A 73 -0.08 -5.05 11.06
C ARG A 73 -0.47 -5.73 12.37
N ASP A 74 0.48 -6.34 13.06
CA ASP A 74 0.34 -6.97 14.38
C ASP A 74 0.48 -5.96 15.52
N VAL A 75 -0.08 -4.78 15.32
CA VAL A 75 -0.03 -3.62 16.23
C VAL A 75 -1.46 -3.15 16.53
N PRO A 76 -1.67 -2.32 17.57
CA PRO A 76 -2.98 -1.75 17.82
C PRO A 76 -3.57 -1.07 16.57
N SER A 77 -4.88 -1.18 16.39
CA SER A 77 -5.60 -0.65 15.21
C SER A 77 -5.18 -1.25 13.87
N ARG A 78 -4.41 -2.35 13.83
CA ARG A 78 -3.99 -3.05 12.59
C ARG A 78 -3.33 -2.10 11.59
N GLU A 79 -2.66 -1.07 12.09
CA GLU A 79 -2.00 -0.07 11.28
C GLU A 79 -0.72 -0.63 10.66
N THR A 80 -0.33 -0.09 9.51
CA THR A 80 1.02 -0.30 8.95
C THR A 80 1.93 0.85 9.43
N PRO A 81 3.27 0.72 9.35
CA PRO A 81 4.18 1.83 9.64
C PRO A 81 3.84 3.09 8.84
N LEU A 82 3.28 2.93 7.64
CA LEU A 82 2.84 4.04 6.81
C LEU A 82 1.58 4.74 7.34
N HIS A 83 0.62 4.00 7.92
CA HIS A 83 -0.52 4.61 8.62
C HIS A 83 -0.04 5.45 9.82
N LEU A 84 0.94 4.95 10.59
CA LEU A 84 1.54 5.71 11.68
C LEU A 84 2.18 7.01 11.21
N ALA A 85 2.99 6.96 10.14
CA ALA A 85 3.62 8.14 9.57
C ALA A 85 2.57 9.17 9.13
N VAL A 86 1.46 8.72 8.55
CA VAL A 86 0.32 9.59 8.18
C VAL A 86 -0.33 10.19 9.43
N ARG A 87 -0.59 9.39 10.46
CA ARG A 87 -1.24 9.82 11.70
C ARG A 87 -0.40 10.85 12.46
N LEU A 88 0.92 10.68 12.45
CA LEU A 88 1.89 11.60 13.05
C LEU A 88 2.24 12.79 12.14
N ASN A 89 1.72 12.82 10.91
CA ASN A 89 2.07 13.80 9.87
C ASN A 89 3.59 13.87 9.58
N ASP A 90 4.27 12.73 9.70
CA ASP A 90 5.69 12.58 9.41
C ASP A 90 5.91 12.37 7.91
N VAL A 91 6.15 13.48 7.21
CA VAL A 91 6.39 13.49 5.76
C VAL A 91 7.66 12.74 5.39
N PHE A 92 8.69 12.77 6.23
CA PHE A 92 9.96 12.10 5.95
C PHE A 92 9.78 10.59 5.99
N ALA A 93 9.22 10.07 7.10
CA ALA A 93 8.95 8.63 7.21
C ALA A 93 8.00 8.15 6.13
N ALA A 94 6.92 8.88 5.85
CA ALA A 94 5.97 8.52 4.80
C ALA A 94 6.65 8.39 3.44
N ARG A 95 7.55 9.31 3.09
CA ARG A 95 8.34 9.27 1.86
C ARG A 95 9.31 8.11 1.85
N ALA A 96 10.08 7.92 2.91
CA ALA A 96 11.08 6.88 3.00
C ALA A 96 10.44 5.48 2.87
N ILE A 97 9.39 5.21 3.65
CA ILE A 97 8.66 3.94 3.66
C ILE A 97 7.98 3.68 2.31
N SER A 98 7.33 4.69 1.71
CA SER A 98 6.70 4.55 0.38
C SER A 98 7.74 4.28 -0.71
N SER A 99 8.90 4.93 -0.63
CA SER A 99 9.98 4.72 -1.61
C SER A 99 10.62 3.34 -1.51
N ALA A 100 10.59 2.73 -0.32
CA ALA A 100 11.07 1.38 -0.08
C ALA A 100 10.08 0.28 -0.52
N GLY A 101 8.89 0.66 -1.02
CA GLY A 101 7.93 -0.29 -1.61
C GLY A 101 6.86 -0.82 -0.67
N ALA A 102 6.55 -0.10 0.42
CA ALA A 102 5.41 -0.43 1.28
C ALA A 102 4.08 -0.43 0.51
N ASP A 103 3.17 -1.33 0.86
CA ASP A 103 1.88 -1.47 0.19
C ASP A 103 0.86 -0.43 0.73
N ILE A 104 0.59 0.57 -0.11
CA ILE A 104 -0.34 1.68 0.18
C ILE A 104 -1.82 1.21 0.08
N SER A 105 -2.09 0.01 -0.43
CA SER A 105 -3.47 -0.50 -0.56
C SER A 105 -4.01 -1.18 0.71
N LEU A 106 -3.16 -1.38 1.72
CA LEU A 106 -3.55 -2.07 2.94
C LEU A 106 -4.45 -1.21 3.81
N HIS A 107 -5.51 -1.83 4.35
CA HIS A 107 -6.44 -1.15 5.25
C HIS A 107 -6.09 -1.44 6.73
N ASN A 108 -6.25 -0.42 7.56
CA ASN A 108 -6.20 -0.51 9.02
C ASN A 108 -7.53 -1.04 9.60
N ALA A 109 -7.66 -1.11 10.93
CA ALA A 109 -8.85 -1.61 11.61
C ALA A 109 -10.10 -0.74 11.38
N ALA A 110 -9.93 0.53 11.04
CA ALA A 110 -11.01 1.44 10.67
C ALA A 110 -11.41 1.32 9.19
N GLY A 111 -10.78 0.42 8.43
CA GLY A 111 -11.09 0.19 7.02
C GLY A 111 -10.49 1.22 6.07
N TRP A 112 -9.61 2.10 6.56
CA TRP A 112 -8.95 3.11 5.75
C TRP A 112 -7.57 2.63 5.30
N ASN A 113 -7.19 2.96 4.08
CA ASN A 113 -5.79 2.87 3.66
C ASN A 113 -5.03 4.16 4.04
N PRO A 114 -3.69 4.18 4.01
CA PRO A 114 -2.90 5.34 4.44
C PRO A 114 -3.22 6.61 3.64
N LEU A 115 -3.55 6.48 2.35
CA LEU A 115 -3.87 7.62 1.49
C LEU A 115 -5.22 8.25 1.87
N GLN A 116 -6.23 7.44 2.11
CA GLN A 116 -7.54 7.90 2.57
C GLN A 116 -7.45 8.50 3.98
N GLU A 117 -6.65 7.91 4.87
CA GLU A 117 -6.42 8.48 6.19
C GLU A 117 -5.75 9.87 6.09
N ALA A 118 -4.75 10.02 5.21
CA ALA A 118 -4.10 11.31 4.95
C ALA A 118 -5.09 12.36 4.43
N PHE A 119 -6.04 11.94 3.59
CA PHE A 119 -7.12 12.78 3.09
C PHE A 119 -8.03 13.27 4.22
N CYS A 120 -8.52 12.36 5.07
CA CYS A 120 -9.37 12.70 6.22
C CYS A 120 -8.68 13.66 7.20
N ARG A 121 -7.37 13.51 7.39
CA ARG A 121 -6.55 14.35 8.27
C ARG A 121 -6.09 15.67 7.64
N ARG A 122 -6.33 15.87 6.34
CA ARG A 122 -5.88 17.05 5.57
C ARG A 122 -4.35 17.21 5.49
N ASN A 123 -3.61 16.10 5.52
CA ASN A 123 -2.15 16.08 5.42
C ASN A 123 -1.70 16.17 3.95
N SER A 124 -1.74 17.38 3.38
CA SER A 124 -1.51 17.61 1.94
C SER A 124 -0.15 17.13 1.44
N GLU A 125 0.93 17.36 2.20
CA GLU A 125 2.28 16.96 1.81
C GLU A 125 2.47 15.44 1.84
N VAL A 126 1.99 14.77 2.88
CA VAL A 126 1.98 13.30 2.95
C VAL A 126 1.14 12.72 1.81
N MET A 127 -0.04 13.31 1.54
CA MET A 127 -0.92 12.88 0.46
C MET A 127 -0.25 12.97 -0.91
N LYS A 128 0.45 14.07 -1.22
CA LYS A 128 1.21 14.23 -2.46
C LYS A 128 2.28 13.15 -2.63
N VAL A 129 2.99 12.82 -1.54
CA VAL A 129 4.01 11.77 -1.53
C VAL A 129 3.35 10.42 -1.83
N LEU A 130 2.30 10.04 -1.09
CA LEU A 130 1.62 8.76 -1.25
C LEU A 130 1.06 8.60 -2.67
N LEU A 131 0.41 9.63 -3.22
CA LEU A 131 -0.18 9.57 -4.56
C LEU A 131 0.87 9.31 -5.65
N ARG A 132 2.04 9.97 -5.55
CA ARG A 132 3.14 9.79 -6.49
C ARG A 132 3.67 8.35 -6.48
N HIS A 133 3.76 7.73 -5.30
CA HIS A 133 4.25 6.37 -5.17
C HIS A 133 3.18 5.32 -5.50
N HIS A 134 1.91 5.57 -5.19
CA HIS A 134 0.82 4.61 -5.35
C HIS A 134 0.71 4.05 -6.78
N HIS A 135 0.57 4.92 -7.78
CA HIS A 135 0.44 4.48 -9.18
C HIS A 135 1.68 3.74 -9.68
N ARG A 136 2.88 4.23 -9.30
CA ARG A 136 4.15 3.60 -9.68
C ARG A 136 4.27 2.21 -9.06
N LEU A 137 4.00 2.06 -7.77
CA LEU A 137 4.10 0.78 -7.06
C LEU A 137 3.09 -0.24 -7.60
N ALA A 138 1.86 0.19 -7.90
CA ALA A 138 0.85 -0.66 -8.52
C ALA A 138 1.32 -1.18 -9.88
N TRP A 139 1.85 -0.30 -10.74
CA TRP A 139 2.43 -0.68 -12.03
C TRP A 139 3.60 -1.64 -11.88
N CYS A 140 4.56 -1.34 -10.99
CA CYS A 140 5.72 -2.20 -10.74
C CYS A 140 5.29 -3.58 -10.23
N LYS A 141 4.32 -3.66 -9.32
CA LYS A 141 3.75 -4.92 -8.80
C LYS A 141 3.09 -5.73 -9.91
N TRP A 142 2.31 -5.08 -10.78
CA TRP A 142 1.67 -5.73 -11.92
C TRP A 142 2.69 -6.27 -12.93
N ARG A 143 3.62 -5.42 -13.40
CA ARG A 143 4.73 -5.81 -14.29
C ARG A 143 5.52 -6.99 -13.74
N ARG A 144 5.86 -6.95 -12.44
CA ARG A 144 6.59 -8.01 -11.74
C ARG A 144 5.85 -9.35 -11.73
N ARG A 145 4.52 -9.37 -11.65
CA ARG A 145 3.69 -10.60 -11.57
C ARG A 145 3.23 -11.13 -12.93
N LEU A 146 3.23 -10.27 -13.95
CA LEU A 146 2.69 -10.58 -15.27
C LEU A 146 3.33 -11.81 -15.95
N PRO A 147 4.67 -11.99 -15.97
CA PRO A 147 5.28 -13.14 -16.64
C PRO A 147 4.84 -14.49 -16.06
N ARG A 148 4.70 -14.58 -14.73
CA ARG A 148 4.18 -15.78 -14.07
C ARG A 148 2.73 -16.06 -14.46
N LEU A 149 1.88 -15.04 -14.48
CA LEU A 149 0.48 -15.19 -14.89
C LEU A 149 0.37 -15.68 -16.34
N ILE A 150 1.15 -15.09 -17.26
CA ILE A 150 1.19 -15.51 -18.67
C ILE A 150 1.65 -16.97 -18.79
N ALA A 151 2.69 -17.37 -18.04
CA ALA A 151 3.17 -18.75 -18.07
C ALA A 151 2.12 -19.75 -17.57
N VAL A 152 1.37 -19.41 -16.52
CA VAL A 152 0.25 -20.22 -16.03
C VAL A 152 -0.86 -20.30 -17.08
N LEU A 153 -1.27 -19.18 -17.68
CA LEU A 153 -2.29 -19.16 -18.75
C LEU A 153 -1.91 -20.05 -19.94
N ARG A 154 -0.63 -20.05 -20.35
CA ARG A 154 -0.14 -20.91 -21.43
C ARG A 154 -0.12 -22.41 -21.09
N ARG A 155 -0.02 -22.75 -19.80
CA ARG A 155 -0.05 -24.15 -19.34
C ARG A 155 -1.47 -24.68 -19.16
N MET A 156 -2.44 -23.81 -18.89
CA MET A 156 -3.85 -24.19 -18.84
C MET A 156 -4.31 -24.57 -20.25
N ARG A 157 -4.58 -25.86 -20.48
CA ARG A 157 -5.18 -26.34 -21.73
C ARG A 157 -6.68 -26.04 -21.69
N ASP A 158 -7.22 -25.58 -22.82
CA ASP A 158 -8.63 -25.42 -23.11
C ASP A 158 -9.45 -24.75 -21.99
N PHE A 159 -9.32 -23.42 -21.87
CA PHE A 159 -10.20 -22.64 -21.01
C PHE A 159 -11.12 -21.74 -21.85
N TYR A 160 -12.41 -21.77 -21.52
CA TYR A 160 -13.39 -20.79 -22.00
C TYR A 160 -13.51 -19.72 -20.92
N MET A 161 -13.31 -18.46 -21.31
CA MET A 161 -13.50 -17.31 -20.43
C MET A 161 -14.64 -16.47 -20.99
N GLU A 162 -15.79 -16.52 -20.33
CA GLU A 162 -16.90 -15.60 -20.57
C GLU A 162 -16.71 -14.37 -19.69
N ILE A 163 -16.62 -13.19 -20.31
CA ILE A 163 -16.60 -11.92 -19.58
C ILE A 163 -17.91 -11.20 -19.87
N SER A 164 -18.83 -11.27 -18.92
CA SER A 164 -20.11 -10.58 -18.99
C SER A 164 -20.03 -9.28 -18.19
N PHE A 165 -20.07 -8.15 -18.89
CA PHE A 165 -20.09 -6.83 -18.26
C PHE A 165 -21.54 -6.38 -18.09
N HIS A 166 -21.99 -6.29 -16.84
CA HIS A 166 -23.25 -5.64 -16.50
C HIS A 166 -22.94 -4.23 -16.00
N PHE A 167 -23.24 -3.23 -16.83
CA PHE A 167 -23.10 -1.82 -16.47
C PHE A 167 -24.42 -1.32 -15.86
N GLU A 168 -24.55 -1.45 -14.55
CA GLU A 168 -25.56 -0.69 -13.81
C GLU A 168 -24.96 0.69 -13.49
N SER A 169 -25.17 1.65 -14.39
CA SER A 169 -24.80 3.03 -14.10
C SER A 169 -25.82 3.64 -13.14
N SER A 170 -25.37 3.98 -11.92
CA SER A 170 -26.10 4.84 -10.99
C SER A 170 -26.08 6.33 -11.38
N VAL A 171 -25.49 6.67 -12.55
CA VAL A 171 -25.25 8.05 -13.02
C VAL A 171 -25.90 8.32 -14.40
N ILE A 172 -26.91 7.55 -14.81
CA ILE A 172 -27.86 7.99 -15.85
C ILE A 172 -29.30 7.90 -15.33
N PRO A 173 -29.82 8.95 -14.67
CA PRO A 173 -31.23 9.04 -14.33
C PRO A 173 -32.00 10.15 -15.07
N PHE A 174 -31.58 10.63 -16.26
CA PHE A 174 -32.26 11.79 -16.89
C PHE A 174 -32.49 11.77 -18.42
N VAL A 175 -32.29 10.66 -19.14
CA VAL A 175 -32.75 10.57 -20.55
C VAL A 175 -33.84 9.51 -20.66
N GLY A 176 -35.05 9.91 -20.29
CA GLY A 176 -36.19 9.00 -20.31
C GLY A 176 -37.49 9.69 -19.90
N LYS A 177 -37.84 10.78 -20.60
CA LYS A 177 -39.19 11.34 -20.84
C LYS A 177 -39.09 12.84 -21.14
N MET A 178 -38.80 13.18 -22.39
CA MET A 178 -39.48 14.30 -23.02
C MET A 178 -40.10 13.73 -24.29
N ALA A 179 -41.39 13.41 -24.16
CA ALA A 179 -42.32 13.40 -25.27
C ALA A 179 -42.58 14.85 -25.69
#